data_AF-A0A8T6HP06-F1
#
_entry.id   AF-A0A8T6HP06-F1
#
_cell.length_a   1.000
_cell.length_b   1.000
_cell.length_c   1.000
_cell.angle_alpha   90.00
_cell.angle_beta   90.00
_cell.angle_gamma   90.00
#
_symmetry.space_group_name_H-M   'P 1'
#
loop_
_entity.id
_entity.type
_entity.pdbx_description
1 polymer ?
#
loop_
_entity_poly.entity_id
_entity_poly.type
_entity_poly.pdbx_seq_one_letter_code
_entity_poly.pdbx_strand_id
1 'polypeptide(L)'
;MPINGNADPALLTRYAPTMSSLDTESLTLPDVKVLQVIYEIDDSVMAELLPPALHPTIPPTIHVIGMRAEDGPLGPFTIAIVRVGCRAAVRPRGLPTRAVCTEGEAATALTERWG
;
A
#
# COMPACT_ATOMS: atom_id res chain seq x y z
N MET A 1 -7.51 -26.49 0.32
CA MET A 1 -8.27 -25.55 -0.54
C MET A 1 -7.57 -24.20 -0.47
N PRO A 2 -7.38 -23.44 -1.56
CA PRO A 2 -6.77 -22.11 -1.48
C PRO A 2 -7.59 -21.22 -0.55
N ILE A 3 -6.91 -20.55 0.38
CA ILE A 3 -7.52 -19.56 1.27
C ILE A 3 -7.63 -18.24 0.48
N ASN A 4 -8.77 -17.58 0.58
CA ASN A 4 -9.01 -16.27 0.00
C ASN A 4 -9.18 -15.24 1.11
N GLY A 5 -8.93 -13.97 0.81
CA GLY A 5 -9.41 -12.89 1.65
C GLY A 5 -10.94 -12.89 1.79
N ASN A 6 -11.46 -12.35 2.89
CA ASN A 6 -12.90 -12.28 3.16
C ASN A 6 -13.39 -10.86 3.51
N ALA A 7 -12.52 -9.86 3.41
CA ALA A 7 -12.87 -8.47 3.65
C ALA A 7 -13.89 -7.96 2.62
N ASP A 8 -14.90 -7.22 3.08
CA ASP A 8 -15.82 -6.53 2.18
C ASP A 8 -15.09 -5.38 1.46
N PRO A 9 -14.97 -5.41 0.11
CA PRO A 9 -14.35 -4.32 -0.63
C PRO A 9 -14.98 -2.94 -0.36
N ALA A 10 -16.28 -2.87 -0.06
CA ALA A 10 -16.96 -1.61 0.25
C ALA A 10 -16.46 -0.99 1.57
N LEU A 11 -16.04 -1.81 2.53
CA LEU A 11 -15.41 -1.33 3.77
C LEU A 11 -13.97 -0.88 3.51
N LEU A 12 -13.23 -1.60 2.67
CA LEU A 12 -11.85 -1.24 2.31
C LEU A 12 -11.79 0.10 1.54
N THR A 13 -12.74 0.35 0.65
CA THR A 13 -12.76 1.58 -0.17
C THR A 13 -13.31 2.79 0.56
N ARG A 14 -13.89 2.64 1.76
CA ARG A 14 -14.51 3.75 2.53
C ARG A 14 -13.56 4.94 2.75
N TYR A 15 -12.26 4.67 2.88
CA TYR A 15 -11.23 5.68 3.08
C TYR A 15 -10.21 5.73 1.93
N ALA A 16 -10.46 4.98 0.85
CA ALA A 16 -9.61 5.01 -0.32
C ALA A 16 -9.88 6.32 -1.09
N PRO A 17 -8.84 7.00 -1.56
CA PRO A 17 -9.04 8.14 -2.44
C PRO A 17 -9.60 7.70 -3.79
N THR A 18 -10.31 8.63 -4.42
CA THR A 18 -10.78 8.42 -5.79
C THR A 18 -9.68 8.80 -6.75
N MET A 19 -9.19 7.82 -7.52
CA MET A 19 -8.32 8.08 -8.67
C MET A 19 -9.19 8.41 -9.89
N SER A 20 -9.01 9.60 -10.45
CA SER A 20 -9.76 10.04 -11.64
C SER A 20 -9.29 9.35 -12.93
N SER A 21 -8.05 8.84 -12.93
CA SER A 21 -7.41 8.13 -14.03
C SER A 21 -6.50 7.03 -13.49
N LEU A 22 -6.43 5.90 -14.18
CA LEU A 22 -5.41 4.87 -13.94
C LEU A 22 -4.15 5.09 -14.78
N ASP A 23 -4.24 5.97 -15.79
CA ASP A 23 -3.09 6.41 -16.57
C ASP A 23 -2.39 7.54 -15.81
N THR A 24 -1.13 7.32 -15.43
CA THR A 24 -0.25 8.29 -14.78
C THR A 24 1.14 8.21 -15.38
N GLU A 25 1.83 9.35 -15.49
CA GLU A 25 3.24 9.40 -15.88
C GLU A 25 4.12 8.76 -14.79
N SER A 26 5.33 8.32 -15.19
CA SER A 26 6.33 7.87 -14.23
C SER A 26 6.80 9.03 -13.34
N LEU A 27 7.12 8.73 -12.08
CA LEU A 27 7.72 9.66 -11.15
C LEU A 27 9.05 9.08 -10.68
N THR A 28 10.12 9.83 -10.90
CA THR A 28 11.46 9.50 -10.42
C THR A 28 11.74 10.32 -9.16
N LEU A 29 12.01 9.63 -8.05
CA LEU A 29 12.44 10.23 -6.79
C LEU A 29 13.91 9.84 -6.53
N PRO A 30 14.88 10.75 -6.67
CA PRO A 30 16.28 10.45 -6.42
C PRO A 30 16.55 10.25 -4.93
N ASP A 31 17.53 9.38 -4.62
CA ASP A 31 18.14 9.24 -3.29
C ASP A 31 17.21 8.99 -2.09
N VAL A 32 15.98 8.50 -2.34
CA VAL A 32 14.99 8.19 -1.31
C VAL A 32 15.56 7.26 -0.26
N LYS A 33 15.47 7.65 1.01
CA LYS A 33 15.81 6.79 2.13
C LYS A 33 14.60 5.94 2.47
N VAL A 34 14.79 4.62 2.49
CA VAL A 34 13.71 3.66 2.72
C VAL A 34 14.01 2.85 3.98
N LEU A 35 13.05 2.80 4.90
CA LEU A 35 13.00 1.84 5.99
C LEU A 35 11.85 0.86 5.70
N GLN A 36 12.14 -0.44 5.78
CA GLN A 36 11.10 -1.46 5.71
C GLN A 36 11.17 -2.36 6.94
N VAL A 37 10.03 -2.49 7.61
CA VAL A 37 9.81 -3.46 8.69
C VAL A 37 8.77 -4.46 8.21
N ILE A 38 9.06 -5.73 8.39
CA ILE A 38 8.15 -6.83 8.05
C ILE A 38 7.97 -7.64 9.33
N TYR A 39 6.72 -7.90 9.69
CA TYR A 39 6.41 -8.75 10.83
C TYR A 39 5.29 -9.73 10.47
N GLU A 40 5.35 -10.90 11.09
CA GLU A 40 4.32 -11.92 10.97
C GLU A 40 3.09 -11.54 11.80
N ILE A 41 1.92 -11.89 11.30
CA ILE A 41 0.62 -11.67 11.95
C ILE A 41 -0.17 -12.98 11.97
N ASP A 42 -1.29 -13.02 12.68
CA ASP A 42 -2.20 -14.17 12.60
C ASP A 42 -2.80 -14.33 11.19
N ASP A 43 -3.00 -15.58 10.78
CA ASP A 43 -3.60 -15.94 9.49
C ASP A 43 -5.04 -15.44 9.34
N SER A 44 -5.82 -15.51 10.42
CA SER A 44 -7.19 -14.99 10.52
C SER A 44 -7.23 -13.47 10.30
N VAL A 45 -6.34 -12.73 10.95
CA VAL A 45 -6.21 -11.28 10.77
C VAL A 45 -5.85 -10.95 9.32
N MET A 46 -4.95 -11.72 8.71
CA MET A 46 -4.59 -11.52 7.31
C MET A 46 -5.78 -11.73 6.36
N ALA A 47 -6.61 -12.75 6.60
CA ALA A 47 -7.79 -13.02 5.78
C ALA A 47 -8.83 -11.88 5.86
N GLU A 48 -9.02 -11.32 7.06
CA GLU A 48 -9.93 -10.18 7.33
C GLU A 48 -9.48 -8.86 6.70
N LEU A 49 -8.19 -8.72 6.37
CA LEU A 49 -7.63 -7.53 5.73
C LEU A 49 -7.61 -7.61 4.20
N LEU A 50 -7.88 -8.78 3.61
CA LEU A 50 -7.78 -9.00 2.17
C LEU A 50 -9.17 -9.13 1.53
N PRO A 51 -9.44 -8.48 0.39
CA PRO A 51 -10.63 -8.74 -0.40
C PRO A 51 -10.57 -10.14 -1.06
N PRO A 52 -11.70 -10.72 -1.47
CA PRO A 52 -11.76 -12.06 -2.08
C PRO A 52 -10.88 -12.28 -3.32
N ALA A 53 -10.52 -11.21 -4.04
CA ALA A 53 -9.65 -11.26 -5.21
C ALA A 53 -8.16 -11.47 -4.86
N LEU A 54 -7.78 -11.38 -3.59
CA LEU A 54 -6.40 -11.53 -3.12
C LEU A 54 -6.26 -12.75 -2.20
N HIS A 55 -5.12 -13.42 -2.32
CA HIS A 55 -4.82 -14.60 -1.52
C HIS A 55 -3.79 -14.29 -0.43
N PRO A 56 -3.93 -14.85 0.79
CA PRO A 56 -2.90 -14.81 1.81
C PRO A 56 -1.55 -15.36 1.34
N THR A 57 -0.47 -14.83 1.93
CA THR A 57 0.89 -15.38 1.85
C THR A 57 1.15 -16.33 3.02
N ILE A 58 2.18 -17.15 2.89
CA ILE A 58 2.70 -17.98 3.98
C ILE A 58 4.21 -17.67 4.06
N PRO A 59 4.71 -17.15 5.20
CA PRO A 59 3.93 -16.77 6.38
C PRO A 59 2.99 -15.57 6.11
N PRO A 60 1.94 -15.41 6.92
CA PRO A 60 1.11 -14.21 6.93
C PRO A 60 1.92 -13.00 7.45
N THR A 61 1.99 -11.93 6.65
CA THR A 61 2.82 -10.76 6.99
C THR A 61 2.10 -9.45 6.77
N ILE A 62 2.59 -8.43 7.46
CA ILE A 62 2.32 -7.04 7.17
C ILE A 62 3.65 -6.29 7.08
N HIS A 63 3.66 -5.24 6.28
CA HIS A 63 4.85 -4.46 6.00
C HIS A 63 4.56 -3.00 6.34
N VAL A 64 5.47 -2.39 7.09
CA VAL A 64 5.51 -0.95 7.33
C VAL A 64 6.69 -0.40 6.56
N ILE A 65 6.42 0.50 5.61
CA ILE A 65 7.42 1.11 4.75
C ILE A 65 7.44 2.61 5.04
N GLY A 66 8.56 3.13 5.51
CA GLY A 66 8.84 4.55 5.61
C GLY A 66 9.73 4.99 4.46
N MET A 67 9.40 6.10 3.81
CA MET A 67 10.19 6.71 2.75
C MET A 67 10.38 8.19 3.04
N ARG A 68 11.62 8.67 2.88
CA ARG A 68 11.96 10.09 2.92
C ARG A 68 12.62 10.49 1.60
N ALA A 69 11.95 11.38 0.87
CA ALA A 69 12.48 12.03 -0.32
C ALA A 69 12.92 13.46 0.07
N GLU A 70 14.17 13.82 -0.24
CA GLU A 70 14.70 15.15 0.08
C GLU A 70 14.74 16.09 -1.13
N ASP A 71 14.61 15.53 -2.34
CA ASP A 71 14.62 16.26 -3.61
C ASP A 71 13.69 15.57 -4.62
N GLY A 72 13.40 16.24 -5.73
CA GLY A 72 12.62 15.74 -6.84
C GLY A 72 11.39 16.59 -7.19
N PRO A 73 10.60 16.16 -8.18
CA PRO A 73 9.51 16.96 -8.75
C PRO A 73 8.38 17.34 -7.78
N LEU A 74 8.24 16.63 -6.66
CA LEU A 74 7.21 16.88 -5.64
C LEU A 74 7.76 17.64 -4.41
N GLY A 75 9.01 18.09 -4.44
CA GLY A 75 9.71 18.64 -3.29
C GLY A 75 9.98 17.62 -2.17
N PRO A 76 10.52 18.06 -1.03
CA PRO A 76 10.81 17.19 0.10
C PRO A 76 9.53 16.67 0.78
N PHE A 77 9.45 15.36 1.02
CA PHE A 77 8.34 14.77 1.76
C PHE A 77 8.73 13.49 2.50
N THR A 78 7.92 13.10 3.48
CA THR A 78 8.04 11.80 4.16
C THR A 78 6.69 11.10 4.14
N ILE A 79 6.70 9.81 3.81
CA ILE A 79 5.51 8.97 3.78
C ILE A 79 5.75 7.65 4.51
N ALA A 80 4.76 7.19 5.27
CA ALA A 80 4.72 5.85 5.82
C ALA A 80 3.51 5.10 5.26
N ILE A 81 3.72 3.88 4.80
CA ILE A 81 2.70 3.03 4.17
C ILE A 81 2.63 1.71 4.94
N VAL A 82 1.42 1.33 5.33
CA VAL A 82 1.12 0.00 5.88
C VAL A 82 0.47 -0.81 4.76
N ARG A 83 0.99 -2.02 4.53
CA ARG A 83 0.42 -2.96 3.56
C ARG A 83 0.40 -4.37 4.13
N VAL A 84 -0.69 -5.09 3.91
CA VAL A 84 -0.76 -6.53 4.19
C VAL A 84 -0.13 -7.28 3.03
N GLY A 85 0.72 -8.28 3.31
CA GLY A 85 1.25 -9.17 2.29
C GLY A 85 0.10 -9.86 1.55
N CYS A 86 0.25 -10.21 0.29
CA CYS A 86 -0.78 -10.97 -0.44
C CYS A 86 -0.20 -11.56 -1.71
N ARG A 87 -1.05 -12.31 -2.43
CA ARG A 87 -0.80 -12.70 -3.81
C ARG A 87 -1.98 -12.27 -4.68
N ALA A 88 -1.66 -11.65 -5.82
CA ALA A 88 -2.59 -11.50 -6.92
C ALA A 88 -2.29 -12.62 -7.92
N ALA A 89 -3.18 -13.61 -8.00
CA ALA A 89 -2.89 -14.91 -8.58
C ALA A 89 -1.59 -15.52 -8.00
N VAL A 90 -0.58 -15.80 -8.81
CA VAL A 90 0.70 -16.39 -8.37
C VAL A 90 1.73 -15.37 -7.92
N ARG A 91 1.48 -14.06 -8.10
CA ARG A 91 2.49 -13.02 -7.88
C ARG A 91 2.41 -12.45 -6.46
N PRO A 92 3.51 -12.45 -5.68
CA PRO A 92 3.57 -11.75 -4.40
C PRO A 92 3.31 -10.26 -4.58
N ARG A 93 2.48 -9.70 -3.71
CA ARG A 93 2.05 -8.30 -3.68
C ARG A 93 1.95 -7.86 -2.22
N GLY A 94 1.73 -6.57 -2.02
CA GLY A 94 1.21 -6.07 -0.76
C GLY A 94 0.07 -5.12 -1.06
N LEU A 95 -1.07 -5.31 -0.41
CA LEU A 95 -2.22 -4.42 -0.51
C LEU A 95 -2.02 -3.27 0.50
N PRO A 96 -1.83 -2.02 0.06
CA PRO A 96 -1.81 -0.89 0.98
C PRO A 96 -3.16 -0.78 1.69
N THR A 97 -3.13 -0.68 3.01
CA THR A 97 -4.34 -0.48 3.84
C THR A 97 -4.41 0.94 4.39
N ARG A 98 -3.25 1.59 4.56
CA ARG A 98 -3.17 2.98 5.00
C ARG A 98 -1.84 3.59 4.59
N ALA A 99 -1.85 4.89 4.30
CA ALA A 99 -0.66 5.71 4.23
C ALA A 99 -0.83 7.00 5.03
N VAL A 100 0.28 7.54 5.51
CA VAL A 100 0.36 8.88 6.11
C VAL A 100 1.55 9.60 5.47
N CYS A 101 1.32 10.81 4.95
CA CYS A 101 2.32 11.62 4.28
C CYS A 101 2.41 12.99 4.96
N THR A 102 3.56 13.65 4.89
CA THR A 102 3.69 15.07 5.23
C THR A 102 2.72 15.89 4.38
N GLU A 103 2.04 16.86 5.01
CA GLU A 103 1.08 17.74 4.33
C GLU A 103 1.76 18.54 3.20
N GLY A 104 1.09 18.68 2.06
CA GLY A 104 1.58 19.44 0.91
C GLY A 104 1.24 18.82 -0.44
N GLU A 105 1.88 19.32 -1.49
CA GLU A 105 1.67 18.91 -2.89
C GLU A 105 1.97 17.42 -3.09
N ALA A 106 3.00 16.89 -2.43
CA ALA A 106 3.34 15.47 -2.51
C ALA A 106 2.20 14.55 -2.04
N ALA A 107 1.52 14.87 -0.94
CA ALA A 107 0.38 14.08 -0.47
C ALA A 107 -0.76 14.08 -1.49
N THR A 108 -1.10 15.26 -2.02
CA THR A 108 -2.15 15.42 -3.05
C THR A 108 -1.81 14.63 -4.31
N ALA A 109 -0.61 14.83 -4.85
CA ALA A 109 -0.16 14.17 -6.07
C ALA A 109 -0.09 12.65 -5.92
N LEU A 110 0.35 12.14 -4.77
CA LEU A 110 0.41 10.69 -4.52
C LEU A 110 -1.00 10.08 -4.49
N THR A 111 -1.92 10.73 -3.76
CA THR A 111 -3.32 10.34 -3.63
C THR A 111 -4.06 10.32 -4.97
N GLU A 112 -3.87 11.35 -5.81
CA GLU A 112 -4.59 11.46 -7.09
C GLU A 112 -4.09 10.48 -8.15
N ARG A 113 -2.80 10.11 -8.12
CA ARG A 113 -2.14 9.33 -9.19
C ARG A 113 -1.93 7.86 -8.85
N TRP A 114 -1.82 7.49 -7.57
CA TRP A 114 -1.55 6.10 -7.15
C TRP A 114 -2.47 5.57 -6.05
N GLY A 115 -3.41 6.40 -5.57
CA GLY A 115 -4.37 6.06 -4.54
C GLY A 115 -3.84 6.21 -3.12
#